data_AF-X1RF92-F1
#
_entry.id   AF-X1RF92-F1
#
_cell.length_a   1.000
_cell.length_b   1.000
_cell.length_c   1.000
_cell.angle_alpha   90.00
_cell.angle_beta   90.00
_cell.angle_gamma   90.00
#
_symmetry.space_group_name_H-M   'P 1'
#
loop_
_entity.id
_entity.type
_entity.pdbx_description
1 polymer ?
#
loop_
_entity_poly.entity_id
_entity_poly.type
_entity_poly.pdbx_seq_one_letter_code
_entity_poly.pdbx_strand_id
1 'polypeptide(L)'
;MAERKAKLLLEKDALVTVISPKITSLLEKLWRATKISYLPVAYTCTPLKDAVLVIAASNDRTVNSRVAKDANQLGILVNVVDSPVESSFILPAILSRGDLTIAVSTAGKSPALARKIKEDLALIYSS
;
A
#
# COMPACT_ATOMS: atom_id res chain seq x y z
N MET A 1 -7.91 -0.23 -5.89
CA MET A 1 -6.99 -0.68 -4.80
C MET A 1 -5.82 0.28 -4.60
N ALA A 2 -5.09 0.66 -5.66
CA ALA A 2 -3.97 1.60 -5.59
C ALA A 2 -4.29 2.93 -4.86
N GLU A 3 -5.43 3.55 -5.16
CA GLU A 3 -5.88 4.80 -4.50
C GLU A 3 -5.91 4.72 -2.97
N ARG A 4 -6.53 3.67 -2.42
CA ARG A 4 -6.66 3.48 -0.98
C ARG A 4 -5.28 3.34 -0.32
N LYS A 5 -4.35 2.69 -1.01
CA LYS A 5 -2.99 2.46 -0.53
C LYS A 5 -2.14 3.73 -0.62
N ALA A 6 -2.23 4.46 -1.72
CA ALA A 6 -1.59 5.76 -1.87
C ALA A 6 -2.06 6.74 -0.78
N LYS A 7 -3.37 6.82 -0.54
CA LYS A 7 -3.92 7.69 0.51
C LYS A 7 -3.40 7.32 1.91
N LEU A 8 -3.38 6.04 2.25
CA LEU A 8 -2.87 5.56 3.55
C LEU A 8 -1.41 5.96 3.75
N LEU A 9 -0.58 5.87 2.71
CA LEU A 9 0.83 6.26 2.77
C LEU A 9 0.98 7.78 2.89
N LEU A 10 0.19 8.56 2.16
CA LEU A 10 0.18 10.02 2.25
C LEU A 10 -0.26 10.54 3.63
N GLU A 11 -1.21 9.86 4.28
CA GLU A 11 -1.62 10.15 5.66
C GLU A 11 -0.49 9.92 6.69
N LYS A 12 0.62 9.30 6.26
CA LYS A 12 1.84 9.06 7.04
C LYS A 12 3.05 9.81 6.46
N ASP A 13 2.79 10.89 5.72
CA ASP A 13 3.80 11.78 5.11
C ASP A 13 4.80 11.07 4.19
N ALA A 14 4.42 9.91 3.64
CA ALA A 14 5.28 9.19 2.71
C ALA A 14 5.40 9.92 1.37
N LEU A 15 6.61 9.89 0.78
CA LEU A 15 6.83 10.32 -0.58
C LEU A 15 6.33 9.22 -1.54
N VAL A 16 5.15 9.42 -2.11
CA VAL A 16 4.49 8.41 -2.94
C VAL A 16 4.78 8.67 -4.42
N THR A 17 5.32 7.66 -5.10
CA THR A 17 5.43 7.60 -6.56
C THR A 17 4.49 6.55 -7.11
N VAL A 18 3.65 6.93 -8.07
CA VAL A 18 2.76 6.02 -8.79
C VAL A 18 3.35 5.71 -10.17
N ILE A 19 3.55 4.44 -10.48
CA ILE A 19 4.04 3.96 -11.78
C ILE A 19 2.91 3.19 -12.45
N SER A 20 2.34 3.77 -13.51
CA SER A 20 1.27 3.12 -14.28
C SER A 20 1.03 3.84 -15.61
N PRO A 21 0.73 3.13 -16.71
CA PRO A 21 0.35 3.76 -17.98
C PRO A 21 -0.88 4.66 -17.87
N LYS A 22 -1.77 4.38 -16.92
CA LYS A 22 -3.00 5.15 -16.66
C LYS A 22 -3.26 5.25 -15.17
N ILE A 23 -3.80 6.39 -14.74
CA ILE A 23 -4.26 6.61 -13.37
C ILE A 23 -5.73 6.97 -13.35
N THR A 24 -6.35 6.81 -12.18
CA THR A 24 -7.72 7.21 -11.95
C THR A 24 -7.82 8.72 -11.73
N SER A 25 -9.03 9.27 -11.83
CA SER A 25 -9.28 10.70 -11.61
C SER A 25 -8.91 11.17 -10.20
N LEU A 26 -8.97 10.29 -9.19
CA LEU A 26 -8.55 10.63 -7.83
C LEU A 26 -7.01 10.78 -7.72
N LEU A 27 -6.27 9.83 -8.29
CA LEU A 27 -4.80 9.92 -8.32
C LEU A 27 -4.34 11.10 -9.18
N GLU A 28 -5.05 11.40 -10.26
CA GLU A 28 -4.77 12.57 -11.09
C GLU A 28 -4.94 13.88 -10.29
N LYS A 29 -6.01 13.99 -9.48
CA LYS A 29 -6.19 15.14 -8.56
C LYS A 29 -5.03 15.26 -7.58
N LEU A 30 -4.59 14.17 -6.97
CA LEU A 30 -3.45 14.16 -6.04
C LEU A 30 -2.15 14.55 -6.71
N TRP A 31 -1.92 14.08 -7.94
CA TRP A 31 -0.76 14.45 -8.74
C TRP A 31 -0.77 15.93 -9.11
N ARG A 32 -1.90 16.46 -9.60
CA ARG A 32 -2.05 17.90 -9.90
C ARG A 32 -1.90 18.78 -8.67
N ALA A 33 -2.27 18.27 -7.50
CA ALA A 33 -2.07 18.93 -6.20
C ALA A 33 -0.66 18.69 -5.61
N THR A 34 0.27 18.17 -6.40
CA THR A 34 1.68 17.89 -6.04
C THR A 34 1.87 17.01 -4.79
N LYS A 35 0.85 16.20 -4.45
CA LYS A 35 0.91 15.27 -3.31
C LYS A 35 1.61 13.96 -3.65
N ILE A 36 1.66 13.58 -4.93
CA ILE A 36 2.33 12.38 -5.41
C ILE A 36 3.19 12.69 -6.64
N SER A 37 4.21 11.88 -6.86
CA SER A 37 4.90 11.78 -8.15
C SER A 37 4.18 10.76 -9.04
N TYR A 38 4.10 11.04 -10.34
CA TYR A 38 3.47 10.14 -11.31
C TYR A 38 4.40 9.85 -12.48
N LEU A 39 4.61 8.56 -12.76
CA LEU A 39 5.37 8.07 -13.89
C LEU A 39 4.42 7.30 -14.85
N PRO A 40 4.05 7.89 -16.01
CA PRO A 40 3.05 7.34 -16.94
C PRO A 40 3.62 6.23 -17.84
N VAL A 41 4.24 5.21 -17.24
CA VAL A 41 4.89 4.12 -17.97
C VAL A 41 4.45 2.75 -17.45
N ALA A 42 4.62 1.72 -18.28
CA ALA A 42 4.51 0.34 -17.81
C ALA A 42 5.68 0.01 -16.87
N TYR A 43 5.42 -0.87 -15.89
CA TYR A 43 6.44 -1.26 -14.93
C TYR A 43 7.66 -1.90 -15.61
N THR A 44 8.84 -1.44 -15.21
CA THR A 44 10.16 -2.00 -15.50
C THR A 44 10.93 -2.15 -14.18
N CYS A 45 12.07 -2.84 -14.15
CA CYS A 45 12.77 -3.13 -12.89
C CYS A 45 13.52 -1.92 -12.29
N THR A 46 13.86 -0.92 -13.11
CA THR A 46 14.67 0.26 -12.73
C THR A 46 14.07 1.21 -11.68
N PRO A 47 12.74 1.44 -11.60
CA PRO A 47 12.18 2.47 -10.71
C PRO A 47 12.22 2.13 -9.22
N LEU A 48 12.63 0.93 -8.82
CA LEU A 48 12.52 0.47 -7.43
C LEU A 48 13.70 0.87 -6.55
N LYS A 49 14.84 1.26 -7.11
CA LYS A 49 16.14 1.32 -6.40
C LYS A 49 16.13 2.19 -5.13
N ASP A 50 15.32 3.24 -5.10
CA ASP A 50 15.25 4.19 -3.97
C ASP A 50 13.98 4.01 -3.10
N ALA A 51 13.18 2.98 -3.37
CA ALA A 51 11.96 2.73 -2.62
C ALA A 51 12.25 1.97 -1.33
N VAL A 52 11.70 2.46 -0.21
CA VAL A 52 11.69 1.71 1.07
C VAL A 52 10.63 0.60 1.07
N LEU A 53 9.53 0.83 0.35
CA LEU A 53 8.37 -0.06 0.32
C LEU A 53 7.61 0.09 -1.00
N VAL A 54 7.12 -1.03 -1.52
CA VAL A 54 6.41 -1.15 -2.79
C VAL A 54 5.06 -1.82 -2.58
N ILE A 55 4.04 -1.30 -3.26
CA ILE A 55 2.71 -1.90 -3.29
C ILE A 55 2.36 -2.26 -4.74
N ALA A 56 2.32 -3.56 -5.03
CA ALA A 56 1.92 -4.07 -6.33
C ALA A 56 0.39 -4.21 -6.39
N ALA A 57 -0.25 -3.25 -7.08
CA ALA A 57 -1.71 -3.12 -7.13
C ALA A 57 -2.25 -2.97 -8.57
N SER A 58 -1.60 -3.63 -9.54
CA SER A 58 -2.07 -3.70 -10.93
C SER A 58 -3.17 -4.76 -11.10
N ASN A 59 -3.98 -4.61 -12.15
CA ASN A 59 -4.89 -5.66 -12.60
C ASN A 59 -4.15 -6.78 -13.36
N ASP A 60 -2.90 -6.54 -13.79
CA ASP A 60 -2.06 -7.55 -14.42
C ASP A 60 -1.26 -8.32 -13.35
N ARG A 61 -1.62 -9.60 -13.19
CA ARG A 61 -0.99 -10.52 -12.25
C ARG A 61 0.50 -10.71 -12.52
N THR A 62 0.89 -10.75 -13.79
CA THR A 62 2.27 -10.95 -14.23
C THR A 62 3.13 -9.76 -13.81
N VAL A 63 2.61 -8.54 -13.96
CA VAL A 63 3.27 -7.33 -13.46
C VAL A 63 3.43 -7.40 -11.95
N ASN A 64 2.37 -7.76 -11.21
CA ASN A 64 2.45 -7.85 -9.75
C ASN A 64 3.50 -8.86 -9.26
N SER A 65 3.57 -10.04 -9.87
CA SER A 65 4.58 -11.06 -9.55
C SER A 65 6.00 -10.61 -9.89
N ARG A 66 6.18 -9.88 -11.01
CA ARG A 66 7.48 -9.29 -11.37
C ARG A 66 7.91 -8.24 -10.35
N VAL A 67 7.02 -7.32 -9.98
CA VAL A 67 7.29 -6.32 -8.93
C VAL A 67 7.71 -6.99 -7.62
N ALA A 68 7.03 -8.06 -7.22
CA ALA A 68 7.37 -8.81 -6.01
C ALA A 68 8.77 -9.44 -6.08
N LYS A 69 9.10 -10.08 -7.20
CA LYS A 69 10.42 -10.67 -7.43
C LYS A 69 11.51 -9.61 -7.39
N ASP A 70 11.34 -8.52 -8.14
CA ASP A 70 12.34 -7.46 -8.26
C ASP A 70 12.55 -6.74 -6.91
N ALA A 71 11.46 -6.47 -6.17
CA ALA A 71 11.55 -5.89 -4.82
C ALA A 71 12.27 -6.82 -3.83
N ASN A 72 11.96 -8.12 -3.84
CA ASN A 72 12.64 -9.09 -2.98
C ASN A 72 14.14 -9.20 -3.29
N GLN A 73 14.53 -9.16 -4.57
CA GLN A 73 15.95 -9.18 -4.98
C GLN A 73 16.71 -7.94 -4.50
N LEU A 74 16.03 -6.80 -4.39
CA LEU A 74 16.59 -5.54 -3.90
C LEU A 74 16.49 -5.38 -2.38
N GLY A 75 15.88 -6.34 -1.65
CA GLY A 75 15.67 -6.23 -0.21
C GLY A 75 14.59 -5.21 0.20
N ILE A 76 13.68 -4.87 -0.71
CA ILE A 76 12.63 -3.87 -0.51
C ILE A 76 11.35 -4.54 -0.02
N LEU A 77 10.67 -3.92 0.95
CA LEU A 77 9.37 -4.41 1.44
C LEU A 77 8.33 -4.36 0.31
N VAL A 78 7.63 -5.46 0.08
CA VAL A 78 6.61 -5.55 -0.97
C VAL A 78 5.29 -6.11 -0.44
N ASN A 79 4.20 -5.41 -0.77
CA ASN A 79 2.85 -5.90 -0.57
C ASN A 79 2.18 -6.07 -1.93
N VAL A 80 1.86 -7.31 -2.27
CA VAL A 80 1.08 -7.64 -3.46
C VAL A 80 -0.38 -7.71 -3.06
N VAL A 81 -1.21 -6.86 -3.68
CA VAL A 81 -2.64 -6.86 -3.43
C VAL A 81 -3.21 -8.24 -3.77
N ASP A 82 -4.00 -8.78 -2.85
CA ASP A 82 -4.65 -10.09 -2.94
C ASP A 82 -3.70 -11.30 -3.07
N SER A 83 -2.39 -11.13 -2.80
CA SER A 83 -1.42 -12.23 -2.75
C SER A 83 -0.50 -12.15 -1.52
N PRO A 84 -0.91 -12.74 -0.39
CA PRO A 84 -0.07 -12.83 0.80
C PRO A 84 1.23 -13.61 0.58
N VAL A 85 1.22 -14.61 -0.32
CA VAL A 85 2.37 -15.51 -0.55
C VAL A 85 3.55 -14.79 -1.20
N GLU A 86 3.29 -13.79 -2.05
CA GLU A 86 4.35 -12.99 -2.68
C GLU A 86 4.66 -11.70 -1.94
N SER A 87 3.91 -11.42 -0.86
CA SER A 87 4.14 -10.23 -0.05
C SER A 87 5.19 -10.54 1.02
N SER A 88 6.17 -9.65 1.20
CA SER A 88 7.09 -9.72 2.34
C SER A 88 6.51 -9.06 3.59
N PHE A 89 5.39 -8.33 3.46
CA PHE A 89 4.63 -7.81 4.60
C PHE A 89 3.13 -7.72 4.32
N ILE A 90 2.35 -7.65 5.39
CA ILE A 90 0.89 -7.50 5.34
C ILE A 90 0.51 -6.15 5.92
N LEU A 91 -0.41 -5.45 5.26
CA LEU A 91 -0.99 -4.22 5.80
C LEU A 91 -2.05 -4.55 6.85
N PRO A 92 -1.84 -4.19 8.14
CA PRO A 92 -2.80 -4.46 9.20
C PRO A 92 -3.99 -3.50 9.13
N ALA A 93 -5.03 -3.81 9.91
CA ALA A 93 -6.07 -2.84 10.23
C ALA A 93 -5.53 -1.87 11.28
N ILE A 94 -5.42 -0.58 10.94
CA ILE A 94 -4.81 0.44 11.80
C ILE A 94 -5.90 1.34 12.40
N LEU A 95 -5.82 1.55 13.72
CA LEU A 95 -6.53 2.58 14.47
C LEU A 95 -5.51 3.60 14.96
N SER A 96 -5.76 4.88 14.72
CA SER A 96 -4.94 5.99 15.23
C SER A 96 -5.80 6.93 16.08
N ARG A 97 -5.27 7.34 17.24
CA ARG A 97 -5.86 8.27 18.22
C ARG A 97 -4.76 9.15 18.79
N GLY A 98 -4.57 10.35 18.22
CA GLY A 98 -3.38 11.15 18.52
C GLY A 98 -2.10 10.32 18.30
N ASP A 99 -1.28 10.22 19.35
CA ASP A 99 -0.05 9.43 19.35
C ASP A 99 -0.25 7.92 19.52
N LEU A 100 -1.45 7.47 19.93
CA LEU A 100 -1.75 6.05 20.06
C LEU A 100 -2.01 5.43 18.68
N THR A 101 -1.27 4.36 18.37
CA THR A 101 -1.49 3.53 17.18
C THR A 101 -1.70 2.08 17.60
N ILE A 102 -2.81 1.50 17.16
CA ILE A 102 -3.12 0.08 17.33
C ILE A 102 -3.20 -0.57 15.95
N ALA A 103 -2.39 -1.62 15.75
CA ALA A 103 -2.38 -2.42 14.54
C ALA A 103 -2.94 -3.82 14.83
N VAL A 104 -4.00 -4.20 14.12
CA VAL A 104 -4.61 -5.53 14.22
C VAL A 104 -4.31 -6.31 12.95
N SER A 105 -3.68 -7.48 13.11
CA SER A 105 -3.36 -8.39 12.01
C SER A 105 -3.79 -9.80 12.34
N THR A 106 -4.31 -10.51 11.35
CA THR A 106 -4.58 -11.96 11.40
C THR A 106 -3.61 -12.74 10.53
N ALA A 107 -2.44 -12.15 10.21
CA ALA A 107 -1.48 -12.69 9.25
C ALA A 107 -2.12 -13.04 7.89
N GLY A 108 -3.10 -12.23 7.46
CA GLY A 108 -3.85 -12.44 6.21
C GLY A 108 -4.93 -13.53 6.28
N LYS A 109 -5.06 -14.27 7.39
CA LYS A 109 -6.02 -15.37 7.52
C LYS A 109 -7.48 -14.91 7.60
N SER A 110 -7.73 -13.73 8.18
CA SER A 110 -9.09 -13.18 8.29
C SER A 110 -9.08 -11.65 8.31
N PRO A 111 -9.12 -10.99 7.14
CA PRO A 111 -9.20 -9.54 7.05
C PRO A 111 -10.48 -8.98 7.69
N ALA A 112 -11.59 -9.72 7.60
CA ALA A 112 -12.87 -9.34 8.20
C ALA A 112 -12.79 -9.30 9.74
N LEU A 113 -12.15 -10.30 10.36
CA LEU A 113 -11.95 -10.31 11.81
C LEU A 113 -11.03 -9.17 12.27
N ALA A 114 -9.91 -8.95 11.57
CA ALA A 114 -9.01 -7.83 11.87
C ALA A 114 -9.74 -6.48 11.83
N ARG A 115 -10.61 -6.30 10.82
CA ARG A 115 -11.45 -5.10 10.70
C ARG A 115 -12.43 -4.97 11.86
N LYS A 116 -13.14 -6.04 12.21
CA LYS A 116 -14.13 -6.04 13.30
C LYS A 116 -13.46 -5.68 14.63
N ILE A 117 -12.35 -6.33 14.98
CA ILE A 117 -11.60 -6.03 16.20
C ILE A 117 -11.15 -4.57 16.22
N LYS A 118 -10.65 -4.04 15.09
CA LYS A 118 -10.27 -2.63 15.00
C LYS A 118 -11.48 -1.69 15.20
N GLU A 119 -12.66 -2.05 14.70
CA GLU A 119 -13.90 -1.28 14.91
C GLU A 119 -14.36 -1.33 16.37
N ASP A 120 -14.30 -2.50 17.03
CA ASP A 120 -14.61 -2.66 18.45
C ASP A 120 -13.65 -1.83 19.32
N LEU A 121 -12.35 -1.88 19.04
CA LEU A 121 -11.33 -1.08 19.74
C LEU A 121 -11.53 0.42 19.52
N ALA A 122 -12.03 0.83 18.35
CA ALA A 122 -12.30 2.24 18.07
C ALA A 122 -13.45 2.81 18.93
N LEU A 123 -14.38 1.96 19.37
CA LEU A 123 -15.46 2.33 20.31
C LEU A 123 -14.94 2.41 21.75
N ILE A 124 -14.06 1.48 22.13
CA ILE A 124 -13.45 1.42 23.48
C ILE A 124 -12.52 2.62 23.70
N TYR A 125 -11.67 2.90 22.71
CA TYR A 125 -10.73 4.02 22.73
C TYR A 125 -11.30 5.20 21.91
N SER A 126 -12.38 5.79 22.41
CA SER A 126 -13.11 6.87 21.73
C SER A 126 -12.47 8.25 21.88
N SER A 127 -11.54 8.42 22.83
CA SER A 127 -10.82 9.66 23.14
C SER A 127 -9.38 9.59 22.64
#